data_AF-A0A9D7NUF1-F1
#
_entry.id   AF-A0A9D7NUF1-F1
#
_cell.length_a   1.000
_cell.length_b   1.000
_cell.length_c   1.000
_cell.angle_alpha   90.00
_cell.angle_beta   90.00
_cell.angle_gamma   90.00
#
_symmetry.space_group_name_H-M   'P 1'
#
loop_
_entity.id
_entity.type
_entity.pdbx_description
1 polymer ?
#
loop_
_entity_poly.entity_id
_entity_poly.type
_entity_poly.pdbx_seq_one_letter_code
_entity_poly.pdbx_strand_id
1 'polypeptide(L)' 'MNDRDPILQSIGGAVPTNTITGYHTSDVNMDGNVKYTGTANDRDIILQNIGGIIPTNIRVEQVP' A
#
# COMPACT_ATOMS: atom_id res chain seq x y z
N MET A 1 -10.27 8.19 1.76
CA MET A 1 -10.16 7.27 0.60
C MET A 1 -9.53 5.98 1.08
N ASN A 2 -9.70 4.87 0.35
CA ASN A 2 -9.05 3.60 0.68
C ASN A 2 -7.76 3.49 -0.15
N ASP A 3 -6.61 3.33 0.51
CA ASP A 3 -5.29 3.23 -0.15
C ASP A 3 -5.10 1.93 -0.94
N ARG A 4 -6.05 1.00 -0.84
CA ARG A 4 -6.11 -0.20 -1.67
C ARG A 4 -6.16 0.12 -3.16
N ASP A 5 -7.03 1.04 -3.57
CA ASP A 5 -7.33 1.24 -4.99
C ASP A 5 -6.14 1.88 -5.73
N PRO A 6 -5.47 2.91 -5.18
CA PRO A 6 -4.25 3.46 -5.77
C PRO A 6 -3.10 2.44 -5.92
N ILE A 7 -2.87 1.59 -4.91
CA ILE A 7 -1.80 0.58 -4.98
C ILE A 7 -2.14 -0.48 -6.03
N LEU A 8 -3.36 -1.02 -6.04
CA LEU A 8 -3.76 -2.00 -7.06
C LEU A 8 -3.71 -1.40 -8.47
N GLN A 9 -4.19 -0.18 -8.65
CA GLN A 9 -4.13 0.51 -9.94
C GLN A 9 -2.68 0.71 -10.40
N SER A 10 -1.77 1.02 -9.49
CA SER A 10 -0.35 1.15 -9.82
C SER A 10 0.24 -0.15 -10.35
N ILE A 11 -0.10 -1.33 -9.78
CA ILE A 11 0.46 -2.63 -10.20
C ILE A 11 -0.29 -3.35 -11.33
N GLY A 12 -1.22 -2.67 -12.02
CA GLY A 12 -1.98 -3.24 -13.13
C GLY A 12 -3.43 -3.64 -12.81
N GLY A 13 -4.00 -3.10 -11.74
CA GLY A 13 -5.44 -2.93 -11.51
C GLY A 13 -6.18 -4.06 -10.78
N ALA A 14 -5.80 -5.33 -10.97
CA ALA A 14 -6.59 -6.43 -10.42
C ALA A 14 -5.77 -7.60 -9.83
N VAL A 15 -4.50 -7.73 -10.20
CA VAL A 15 -3.66 -8.87 -9.77
C VAL A 15 -2.78 -8.41 -8.60
N PRO A 16 -3.10 -8.80 -7.35
CA PRO A 16 -2.42 -8.28 -6.15
C PRO A 16 -1.00 -8.80 -5.97
N THR A 17 -0.59 -9.77 -6.78
CA THR A 17 0.75 -10.38 -6.80
C THR A 17 1.69 -9.71 -7.80
N ASN A 18 1.19 -8.76 -8.61
CA ASN A 18 2.05 -7.99 -9.50
C ASN A 18 2.97 -7.08 -8.68
N THR A 19 4.16 -6.86 -9.23
CA THR A 19 5.14 -5.92 -8.71
C THR A 19 5.52 -4.98 -9.85
N ILE A 20 5.59 -3.69 -9.56
CA ILE A 20 6.20 -2.72 -10.48
C ILE A 20 7.44 -2.16 -9.82
N THR A 21 8.53 -2.09 -10.58
CA THR A 21 9.80 -1.51 -10.15
C THR A 21 9.90 -0.06 -10.61
N GLY A 22 10.37 0.80 -9.72
CA GLY A 22 10.46 2.25 -9.88
C GLY A 22 9.93 2.97 -8.66
N TYR A 23 10.35 4.23 -8.49
CA TYR A 23 9.79 5.10 -7.46
C TYR A 23 8.44 5.63 -7.92
N HIS A 24 7.39 5.26 -7.20
CA HIS A 24 6.02 5.70 -7.45
C HIS A 24 5.45 6.38 -6.21
N THR A 25 4.39 7.15 -6.38
CA THR A 25 3.65 7.73 -5.24
C THR A 25 3.08 6.67 -4.29
N SER A 26 2.93 5.44 -4.78
CA SER A 26 2.43 4.28 -4.04
C SER A 26 3.55 3.43 -3.39
N ASP A 27 4.82 3.76 -3.65
CA ASP A 27 6.00 3.16 -3.00
C ASP A 27 6.22 3.88 -1.66
N VAL A 28 5.55 3.39 -0.62
CA VAL A 28 5.53 4.07 0.69
C VAL A 28 6.76 3.74 1.53
N ASN A 29 7.47 2.66 1.17
CA ASN A 29 8.68 2.22 1.85
C ASN A 29 9.96 2.73 1.17
N MET A 30 9.83 3.34 -0.01
CA MET A 30 10.90 3.87 -0.84
C MET A 30 11.96 2.81 -1.22
N ASP A 31 11.52 1.56 -1.39
CA ASP A 31 12.39 0.44 -1.80
C ASP A 31 12.50 0.28 -3.33
N GLY A 32 11.76 1.11 -4.08
CA GLY A 32 11.74 1.08 -5.54
C GLY A 32 10.85 -0.03 -6.10
N ASN A 33 9.99 -0.67 -5.31
CA ASN A 33 9.00 -1.62 -5.79
C ASN A 33 7.64 -1.36 -5.14
N VAL A 34 6.60 -1.29 -5.97
CA VAL A 34 5.23 -1.23 -5.48
C VAL A 34 4.61 -2.61 -5.42
N LYS A 35 4.09 -3.01 -4.26
CA LYS A 35 3.49 -4.32 -4.01
C LYS A 35 2.26 -4.21 -3.10
N TYR A 36 1.21 -4.98 -3.43
CA TYR A 36 0.03 -5.09 -2.57
C TYR A 36 0.05 -6.28 -1.61
N THR A 37 0.81 -7.34 -1.95
CA THR A 37 0.97 -8.56 -1.13
C THR A 37 2.41 -9.05 -1.16
N GLY A 38 2.75 -10.00 -0.26
CA GLY A 38 4.09 -10.56 -0.13
C GLY A 38 4.98 -9.77 0.83
N THR A 39 6.25 -10.16 0.96
CA THR A 39 7.21 -9.50 1.86
C THR A 39 7.49 -8.06 1.40
N ALA A 40 7.58 -7.14 2.38
CA ALA A 40 7.83 -5.72 2.13
C ALA A 40 6.79 -5.10 1.17
N ASN A 41 5.51 -5.43 1.36
CA ASN A 41 4.44 -4.77 0.62
C ASN A 41 4.09 -3.41 1.24
N ASP A 42 3.70 -2.45 0.39
CA ASP A 42 3.36 -1.09 0.80
C ASP A 42 2.11 -1.04 1.69
N ARG A 43 1.20 -2.00 1.47
CA ARG A 43 -0.05 -2.12 2.22
C ARG A 43 0.20 -2.30 3.72
N ASP A 44 1.14 -3.15 4.12
CA ASP A 44 1.39 -3.49 5.52
C ASP A 44 1.93 -2.28 6.30
N ILE A 45 2.67 -1.40 5.64
CA ILE A 45 3.19 -0.16 6.24
C ILE A 45 2.04 0.82 6.47
N ILE A 46 1.13 0.95 5.50
CA ILE A 46 -0.09 1.75 5.67
C ILE A 46 -0.93 1.19 6.83
N LEU A 47 -1.07 -0.14 6.92
CA LEU A 47 -1.80 -0.81 7.99
C LEU A 47 -1.16 -0.57 9.38
N GLN A 48 0.17 -0.58 9.47
CA GLN A 48 0.87 -0.20 10.70
C GLN A 48 0.57 1.25 11.11
N ASN A 49 0.60 2.19 10.16
CA ASN A 49 0.34 3.61 10.43
C ASN A 49 -1.09 3.88 10.92
N ILE A 50 -2.06 3.03 10.55
CA ILE A 50 -3.45 3.16 11.00
C ILE A 50 -3.77 2.37 12.28
N GLY A 51 -2.80 1.65 12.83
CA GLY A 51 -2.91 0.99 14.13
C GLY A 51 -3.35 -0.47 14.10
N GLY A 52 -3.09 -1.21 13.02
CA GLY A 52 -3.22 -2.67 13.05
C GLY A 52 -3.20 -3.35 11.68
N ILE A 53 -3.01 -4.67 11.72
CA ILE A 53 -2.97 -5.56 10.54
C ILE A 53 -4.35 -5.90 9.95
N ILE A 54 -5.44 -5.32 10.50
CA ILE A 54 -6.79 -5.60 10.02
C ILE A 54 -7.12 -4.66 8.85
N PRO A 55 -7.33 -5.20 7.63
CA PRO A 55 -7.39 -4.41 6.40
C PRO A 55 -8.66 -3.59 6.20
N THR A 56 -9.56 -3.57 7.19
CA THR A 56 -10.80 -2.80 7.15
C THR A 56 -10.72 -1.51 7.95
N ASN A 57 -9.59 -1.22 8.60
CA ASN A 57 -9.44 0.07 9.28
C ASN A 57 -9.30 1.18 8.25
N ILE A 58 -10.13 2.21 8.38
CA ILE A 58 -10.01 3.46 7.66
C ILE A 58 -9.66 4.52 8.70
N ARG A 59 -8.46 5.11 8.60
CA ARG A 59 -8.16 6.37 9.32
C ARG A 59 -8.31 7.52 8.33
N VAL A 60 -9.08 8.51 8.74
CA VAL A 60 -9.36 9.69 7.90
C VAL A 60 -8.19 10.69 7.94
N GLU A 61 -7.45 10.76 9.06
CA GLU A 61 -6.16 11.44 9.20
C GLU A 61 -5.46 11.03 10.50
N GLN A 62 -4.16 11.33 10.64
CA GLN A 62 -3.51 11.44 11.94
C GLN A 62 -3.55 12.91 12.36
N VAL A 63 -4.20 13.20 13.49
CA VAL A 63 -4.10 14.50 14.16
C VAL A 63 -2.81 14.57 14.98
N PRO A 64 -2.16 15.75 15.09
CA PRO A 64 -0.89 15.94 15.78
C PRO A 64 -0.85 15.44 17.22
#